data_AF-A0A0Q9A372-F1
#
_entry.id   AF-A0A0Q9A372-F1
#
_cell.length_a   1.000
_cell.length_b   1.000
_cell.length_c   1.000
_cell.angle_alpha   90.00
_cell.angle_beta   90.00
_cell.angle_gamma   90.00
#
_symmetry.space_group_name_H-M   'P 1'
#
loop_
_entity.id
_entity.type
_entity.pdbx_description
1 polymer ?
#
loop_
_entity_poly.entity_id
_entity_poly.type
_entity_poly.pdbx_seq_one_letter_code
_entity_poly.pdbx_strand_id
1 'polypeptide(L)'
;MKQFEDFFTENEILRQICKIRVKLAKSKSKKHLLHLLTSDAKYNYHLKANKTPSNEFDQYQHDLTIFLRTILPPRKRWIKLGENSRRKQNCRNEFLTSNDKNFYSLLKTIKAQGKKETKEQWFLNLQDFIVEIKELSKNQSYSLKKPIIFPKLKEKLKEN
;
A
#
# COMPACT_ATOMS: atom_id res chain seq x y z
N MET A 1 3.78 -21.29 12.26
CA MET A 1 2.77 -20.23 12.02
C MET A 1 3.35 -18.91 12.47
N LYS A 2 3.08 -17.80 11.77
CA LYS A 2 3.48 -16.46 12.23
C LYS A 2 2.60 -16.05 13.40
N GLN A 3 3.18 -15.42 14.41
CA GLN A 3 2.44 -14.86 15.55
C GLN A 3 1.86 -13.49 15.17
N PHE A 4 0.92 -12.99 15.98
CA PHE A 4 0.27 -11.70 15.72
C PHE A 4 1.30 -10.56 15.69
N GLU A 5 2.27 -10.61 16.58
CA GLU A 5 3.35 -9.64 16.73
C GLU A 5 4.24 -9.54 15.47
N ASP A 6 4.38 -10.63 14.72
CA ASP A 6 5.18 -10.67 13.49
C ASP A 6 4.60 -9.76 12.40
N PHE A 7 3.29 -9.47 12.45
CA PHE A 7 2.59 -8.61 11.49
C PHE A 7 2.73 -7.11 11.80
N PHE A 8 3.07 -6.75 13.05
CA PHE A 8 3.25 -5.36 13.50
C PHE A 8 4.73 -4.96 13.60
N THR A 9 5.61 -5.70 12.92
CA THR A 9 6.99 -5.27 12.72
C THR A 9 7.03 -4.03 11.84
N GLU A 10 7.97 -3.12 12.10
CA GLU A 10 8.14 -1.88 11.32
C GLU A 10 8.25 -2.15 9.82
N ASN A 11 8.99 -3.20 9.45
CA ASN A 11 9.15 -3.61 8.06
C ASN A 11 7.84 -4.04 7.40
N GLU A 12 6.97 -4.77 8.12
CA GLU A 12 5.70 -5.22 7.57
C GLU A 12 4.69 -4.07 7.51
N ILE A 13 4.65 -3.18 8.51
CA ILE A 13 3.84 -1.95 8.48
C ILE A 13 4.24 -1.09 7.27
N LEU A 14 5.54 -0.80 7.10
CA LEU A 14 6.07 -0.07 5.94
C LEU A 14 5.69 -0.73 4.62
N ARG A 15 5.81 -2.06 4.56
CA ARG A 15 5.45 -2.84 3.37
C ARG A 15 3.97 -2.67 3.03
N GLN A 16 3.08 -2.72 4.01
CA GLN A 16 1.64 -2.56 3.77
C GLN A 16 1.30 -1.13 3.30
N ILE A 17 1.84 -0.11 3.96
CA ILE A 17 1.69 1.30 3.57
C ILE A 17 2.14 1.50 2.11
N CYS A 18 3.33 0.99 1.75
CA CYS A 18 3.86 1.09 0.39
C CYS A 18 2.98 0.36 -0.63
N LYS A 19 2.46 -0.84 -0.31
CA LYS A 19 1.54 -1.58 -1.20
C LYS A 19 0.25 -0.80 -1.45
N ILE A 20 -0.34 -0.20 -0.41
CA ILE A 20 -1.55 0.63 -0.55
C ILE A 20 -1.26 1.79 -1.49
N ARG A 21 -0.15 2.50 -1.28
CA ARG A 21 0.26 3.62 -2.13
C ARG A 21 0.41 3.24 -3.60
N VAL A 22 1.01 2.08 -3.88
CA VAL A 22 1.17 1.55 -5.25
C VAL A 22 -0.17 1.18 -5.86
N LYS A 23 -1.07 0.53 -5.11
CA LYS A 23 -2.42 0.20 -5.58
C LYS A 23 -3.21 1.44 -5.98
N LEU A 24 -3.14 2.52 -5.20
CA LEU A 24 -3.79 3.80 -5.55
C LEU A 24 -3.21 4.39 -6.83
N ALA A 25 -1.88 4.35 -7.00
CA ALA A 25 -1.23 4.83 -8.21
C ALA A 25 -1.69 4.04 -9.45
N LYS A 26 -1.82 2.71 -9.32
CA LYS A 26 -2.36 1.83 -10.38
C LYS A 26 -3.83 2.18 -10.69
N SER A 27 -4.65 2.37 -9.66
CA SER A 27 -6.05 2.78 -9.82
C SER A 27 -6.18 4.12 -10.56
N LYS A 28 -5.38 5.13 -10.17
CA LYS A 28 -5.31 6.42 -10.87
C LYS A 28 -4.91 6.27 -12.33
N SER A 29 -3.91 5.43 -12.63
CA SER A 29 -3.49 5.16 -14.00
C SER A 29 -4.61 4.53 -14.84
N LYS A 30 -5.40 3.61 -14.26
CA LYS A 30 -6.56 3.02 -14.94
C LYS A 30 -7.66 4.05 -15.22
N LYS A 31 -7.98 4.91 -14.24
CA LYS A 31 -8.95 6.01 -14.41
C LYS A 31 -8.51 6.97 -15.53
N HIS A 32 -7.21 7.28 -15.60
CA HIS A 32 -6.66 8.11 -16.67
C HIS A 32 -6.70 7.42 -18.04
N LEU A 33 -6.37 6.12 -18.12
CA LEU A 33 -6.48 5.37 -19.36
C LEU A 33 -7.93 5.33 -19.86
N LEU A 34 -8.89 5.07 -18.98
CA LEU A 34 -10.32 5.06 -19.34
C LEU A 34 -10.76 6.43 -19.87
N HIS A 35 -10.30 7.52 -19.26
CA HIS A 35 -10.52 8.87 -19.78
C HIS A 35 -9.97 9.05 -21.20
N LEU A 36 -8.77 8.54 -21.51
CA LEU A 36 -8.18 8.65 -22.86
C LEU A 36 -8.92 7.82 -23.90
N LEU A 37 -9.54 6.71 -23.49
CA LEU A 37 -10.26 5.80 -24.38
C LEU A 37 -11.73 6.18 -24.59
N THR A 38 -12.24 7.20 -23.89
CA THR A 38 -13.68 7.53 -23.92
C THR A 38 -13.88 9.04 -23.95
N SER A 39 -14.65 9.53 -24.92
CA SER A 39 -15.01 10.95 -25.06
C SER A 39 -16.10 11.41 -24.07
N ASP A 40 -16.72 10.48 -23.34
CA ASP A 40 -17.74 10.78 -22.34
C ASP A 40 -17.13 11.50 -21.13
N ALA A 41 -17.66 12.70 -20.85
CA ALA A 41 -17.27 13.55 -19.73
C ALA A 41 -17.40 12.84 -18.37
N LYS A 42 -18.28 11.83 -18.25
CA LYS A 42 -18.41 11.00 -17.05
C LYS A 42 -17.13 10.24 -16.73
N TYR A 43 -16.32 9.86 -17.71
CA TYR A 43 -15.06 9.15 -17.47
C TYR A 43 -13.85 10.07 -17.40
N ASN A 44 -14.03 11.37 -17.60
CA ASN A 44 -12.97 12.35 -17.45
C ASN A 44 -12.48 12.41 -16.00
N TYR A 45 -11.30 11.84 -15.77
CA TYR A 45 -10.68 11.78 -14.45
C TYR A 45 -10.32 13.17 -13.91
N HIS A 46 -9.99 14.15 -14.76
CA HIS A 46 -9.65 15.50 -14.33
C HIS A 46 -10.87 16.22 -13.73
N LEU A 47 -12.04 16.04 -14.33
CA LEU A 47 -13.30 16.60 -13.82
C LEU A 47 -13.75 15.90 -12.54
N LYS A 48 -13.59 14.57 -12.45
CA LYS A 48 -13.94 13.79 -11.25
C LYS A 48 -13.01 14.01 -10.07
N ALA A 49 -11.73 14.32 -10.30
CA ALA A 49 -10.77 14.53 -9.23
C ALA A 49 -11.06 15.78 -8.38
N ASN A 50 -11.77 16.76 -8.95
CA ASN A 50 -12.11 18.02 -8.29
C ASN A 50 -13.54 18.04 -7.71
N LYS A 51 -14.32 16.98 -7.92
CA LYS A 51 -15.66 16.88 -7.34
C LYS A 51 -15.57 16.52 -5.87
N THR A 52 -16.47 17.10 -5.08
CA THR A 52 -16.73 16.64 -3.71
C THR A 52 -17.15 15.17 -3.77
N PRO A 53 -16.65 14.33 -2.85
CA PRO A 53 -17.04 12.93 -2.79
C PRO A 53 -18.55 12.85 -2.57
N SER A 54 -19.26 12.08 -3.41
CA SER A 54 -20.72 11.94 -3.27
C SER A 54 -21.12 10.78 -2.35
N ASN A 55 -20.25 9.78 -2.23
CA ASN A 55 -20.52 8.53 -1.54
C ASN A 55 -19.46 8.26 -0.48
N GLU A 56 -19.81 7.50 0.56
CA GLU A 56 -18.92 7.15 1.68
C GLU A 56 -17.59 6.53 1.19
N PHE A 57 -17.65 5.64 0.20
CA PHE A 57 -16.46 5.03 -0.40
C PHE A 57 -15.52 6.06 -1.04
N ASP A 58 -16.06 7.06 -1.74
CA ASP A 58 -15.25 8.10 -2.37
C ASP A 58 -14.63 9.03 -1.32
N GLN A 59 -15.33 9.25 -0.21
CA GLN A 59 -14.82 10.01 0.93
C GLN A 59 -13.64 9.28 1.58
N TYR A 60 -13.78 7.98 1.91
CA TYR A 60 -12.65 7.21 2.43
C TYR A 60 -11.46 7.18 1.48
N GLN A 61 -11.71 7.03 0.17
CA GLN A 61 -10.63 7.05 -0.81
C GLN A 61 -9.93 8.42 -0.88
N HIS A 62 -10.69 9.52 -0.73
CA HIS A 62 -10.18 10.88 -0.68
C HIS A 62 -9.31 11.11 0.56
N ASP A 63 -9.84 10.79 1.74
CA ASP A 63 -9.17 10.99 3.04
C ASP A 63 -7.90 10.15 3.13
N LEU A 64 -7.97 8.89 2.70
CA LEU A 64 -6.81 8.01 2.62
C LEU A 64 -5.75 8.55 1.64
N THR A 65 -6.17 9.20 0.55
CA THR A 65 -5.24 9.84 -0.39
C THR A 65 -4.58 11.07 0.21
N ILE A 66 -5.30 11.88 0.98
CA ILE A 66 -4.77 13.04 1.71
C ILE A 66 -3.77 12.56 2.77
N PHE A 67 -4.18 11.63 3.61
CA PHE A 67 -3.34 11.05 4.65
C PHE A 67 -2.03 10.48 4.08
N LEU A 68 -2.09 9.69 3.01
CA LEU A 68 -0.86 9.15 2.41
C LEU A 68 0.07 10.22 1.81
N ARG A 69 -0.39 11.46 1.57
CA ARG A 69 0.50 12.56 1.14
C ARG A 69 1.25 13.18 2.32
N THR A 70 0.72 13.07 3.55
CA THR A 70 1.37 13.59 4.75
C THR A 70 2.50 12.68 5.23
N ILE A 71 2.40 11.38 4.98
CA ILE A 71 3.38 10.36 5.42
C ILE A 71 4.26 9.77 4.30
N LEU A 72 4.00 10.08 3.02
CA LEU A 72 4.82 9.56 1.90
C LEU A 72 5.13 10.65 0.88
N PRO A 73 6.31 10.59 0.24
CA PRO A 73 6.69 11.58 -0.74
C PRO A 73 5.86 11.44 -2.04
N PRO A 74 5.69 12.54 -2.79
CA PRO A 74 5.08 12.48 -4.11
C PRO A 74 5.90 11.61 -5.06
N ARG A 75 5.23 10.91 -5.99
CA ARG A 75 5.86 9.95 -6.91
C ARG A 75 7.03 10.52 -7.71
N LYS A 76 6.99 11.82 -8.02
CA LYS A 76 8.07 12.51 -8.74
C LYS A 76 9.41 12.49 -7.97
N ARG A 77 9.36 12.39 -6.65
CA ARG A 77 10.54 12.32 -5.76
C ARG A 77 11.03 10.89 -5.51
N TRP A 78 10.39 9.87 -6.09
CA TRP A 78 10.80 8.49 -5.85
C TRP A 78 12.10 8.16 -6.58
N ILE A 79 13.02 7.53 -5.86
CA ILE A 79 14.33 7.16 -6.38
C ILE A 79 14.18 6.05 -7.41
N LYS A 80 14.73 6.27 -8.60
CA LYS A 80 14.73 5.26 -9.67
C LYS A 80 15.52 4.02 -9.26
N LEU A 81 15.01 2.86 -9.64
CA LEU A 81 15.73 1.60 -9.50
C LEU A 81 16.77 1.47 -10.63
N GLY A 82 17.98 1.07 -10.26
CA GLY A 82 19.04 0.70 -11.19
C GLY A 82 18.64 -0.56 -11.96
N GLU A 83 19.30 -0.83 -13.09
CA GLU A 83 18.89 -1.91 -14.00
C GLU A 83 18.85 -3.28 -13.33
N ASN A 84 19.90 -3.66 -12.61
CA ASN A 84 19.98 -4.96 -11.93
C ASN A 84 18.87 -5.11 -10.88
N SER A 85 18.52 -4.05 -10.15
CA SER A 85 17.43 -4.05 -9.17
C SER A 85 16.03 -4.12 -9.80
N ARG A 86 15.92 -4.00 -11.13
CA ARG A 86 14.67 -4.19 -11.86
C ARG A 86 14.49 -5.62 -12.37
N ARG A 87 15.45 -6.51 -12.16
CA ARG A 87 15.37 -7.93 -12.55
C ARG A 87 14.78 -8.75 -11.40
N LYS A 88 14.05 -9.82 -11.72
CA LYS A 88 13.55 -10.76 -10.70
C LYS A 88 14.73 -11.52 -10.09
N GLN A 89 14.67 -11.75 -8.78
CA GLN A 89 15.78 -12.39 -8.04
C GLN A 89 16.10 -13.81 -8.55
N ASN A 90 15.07 -14.55 -8.99
CA ASN A 90 15.22 -15.93 -9.45
C ASN A 90 15.34 -16.06 -10.98
N CYS A 91 15.11 -14.99 -11.74
CA CYS A 91 15.12 -15.00 -13.21
C CYS A 91 15.76 -13.71 -13.73
N ARG A 92 17.06 -13.77 -14.06
CA ARG A 92 17.80 -12.59 -14.55
C ARG A 92 17.27 -12.03 -15.86
N ASN A 93 16.57 -12.83 -16.67
CA ASN A 93 16.01 -12.40 -17.95
C ASN A 93 14.66 -11.67 -17.80
N GLU A 94 14.03 -11.73 -16.62
CA GLU A 94 12.72 -11.14 -16.40
C GLU A 94 12.78 -9.86 -15.58
N PHE A 95 12.05 -8.85 -16.04
CA PHE A 95 11.89 -7.60 -15.32
C PHE A 95 10.74 -7.66 -14.31
N LEU A 96 10.87 -6.83 -13.27
CA LEU A 96 9.82 -6.56 -12.30
C LEU A 96 8.60 -5.94 -12.99
N THR A 97 7.41 -6.26 -12.47
CA THR A 97 6.19 -5.61 -12.92
C THR A 97 6.23 -4.11 -12.59
N SER A 98 5.42 -3.32 -13.29
CA SER A 98 5.29 -1.88 -13.00
C SER A 98 4.91 -1.59 -11.54
N ASN A 99 4.13 -2.48 -10.91
CA ASN A 99 3.75 -2.32 -9.49
C ASN A 99 4.94 -2.59 -8.57
N ASP A 100 5.67 -3.67 -8.82
CA ASP A 100 6.84 -4.04 -8.01
C ASP A 100 7.94 -2.99 -8.14
N LYS A 101 8.19 -2.51 -9.36
CA LYS A 101 9.12 -1.41 -9.62
C LYS A 101 8.75 -0.17 -8.80
N ASN A 102 7.48 0.21 -8.78
CA ASN A 102 6.98 1.35 -8.00
C ASN A 102 7.13 1.11 -6.48
N PHE A 103 6.81 -0.10 -6.02
CA PHE A 103 6.93 -0.52 -4.63
C PHE A 103 8.38 -0.41 -4.13
N TYR A 104 9.32 -1.02 -4.84
CA TYR A 104 10.74 -0.99 -4.46
C TYR A 104 11.35 0.40 -4.63
N SER A 105 10.90 1.19 -5.60
CA SER A 105 11.31 2.60 -5.76
C SER A 105 10.91 3.44 -4.55
N LEU A 106 9.67 3.29 -4.07
CA LEU A 106 9.21 3.96 -2.85
C LEU A 106 9.99 3.48 -1.61
N LEU A 107 10.15 2.17 -1.43
CA LEU A 107 10.95 1.63 -0.32
C LEU A 107 12.39 2.14 -0.33
N LYS A 108 13.03 2.20 -1.50
CA LYS A 108 14.38 2.75 -1.65
C LYS A 108 14.42 4.22 -1.26
N THR A 109 13.37 4.98 -1.57
CA THR A 109 13.24 6.40 -1.20
C THR A 109 13.15 6.57 0.32
N ILE A 110 12.31 5.77 0.99
CA ILE A 110 12.16 5.79 2.45
C ILE A 110 13.49 5.41 3.12
N LYS A 111 14.14 4.34 2.66
CA LYS A 111 15.45 3.91 3.19
C LYS A 111 16.54 4.95 2.97
N ALA A 112 16.54 5.64 1.83
CA ALA A 112 17.49 6.71 1.57
C ALA A 112 17.26 7.91 2.50
N GLN A 113 15.99 8.25 2.78
CA GLN A 113 15.65 9.32 3.71
C GLN A 113 16.09 9.01 5.14
N GLY A 114 15.95 7.76 5.58
CA GLY A 114 16.41 7.32 6.90
C GLY A 114 17.94 7.41 7.10
N LYS A 115 18.72 7.54 6.02
CA LYS A 115 20.19 7.71 6.09
C LYS A 115 20.64 9.17 6.06
N LYS A 116 19.75 10.12 5.80
CA LYS A 116 20.10 11.54 5.77
C LYS A 116 20.17 12.09 7.19
N GLU A 117 21.06 13.06 7.40
CA GLU A 117 21.13 13.82 8.64
C GLU A 117 19.86 14.65 8.85
N THR A 118 19.42 15.35 7.80
CA THR A 118 18.18 16.12 7.80
C THR A 118 17.02 15.31 7.22
N LYS A 119 16.06 14.98 8.09
CA LYS A 119 14.84 14.25 7.73
C LYS A 119 13.79 15.23 7.20
N GLU A 120 13.03 14.79 6.19
CA GLU A 120 11.90 15.55 5.66
C GLU A 120 10.69 15.33 6.57
N GLN A 121 9.80 16.32 6.66
CA GLN A 121 8.63 16.25 7.54
C GLN A 121 7.76 15.01 7.31
N TRP A 122 7.54 14.63 6.03
CA TRP A 122 6.74 13.44 5.72
C TRP A 122 7.35 12.16 6.29
N PHE A 123 8.67 12.10 6.41
CA PHE A 123 9.37 10.94 6.95
C PHE A 123 9.24 10.89 8.47
N LEU A 124 9.31 12.03 9.15
CA LEU A 124 9.02 12.11 10.59
C LEU A 124 7.58 11.65 10.87
N ASN A 125 6.60 12.20 10.14
CA ASN A 125 5.20 11.80 10.25
C ASN A 125 5.01 10.29 10.00
N LEU A 126 5.78 9.70 9.10
CA LEU A 126 5.76 8.26 8.84
C LEU A 126 6.31 7.45 10.03
N GLN A 127 7.38 7.92 10.66
CA GLN A 127 7.93 7.27 11.86
C GLN A 127 6.93 7.34 13.01
N ASP A 128 6.34 8.50 13.25
CA ASP A 128 5.33 8.71 14.30
C ASP A 128 4.13 7.78 14.08
N PHE A 129 3.63 7.69 12.85
CA PHE A 129 2.54 6.79 12.51
C PHE A 129 2.87 5.30 12.70
N ILE A 130 4.12 4.89 12.43
CA ILE A 130 4.55 3.50 12.69
C ILE A 130 4.60 3.22 14.19
N VAL A 131 5.07 4.17 14.99
CA VAL A 131 5.11 4.05 16.46
C VAL A 131 3.68 3.94 17.00
N GLU A 132 2.78 4.82 16.54
CA GLU A 132 1.36 4.81 16.89
C GLU A 132 0.72 3.44 16.59
N ILE A 133 0.90 2.90 15.38
CA ILE A 133 0.38 1.56 15.03
C ILE A 133 0.91 0.49 15.97
N LYS A 134 2.20 0.54 16.31
CA LYS A 134 2.82 -0.44 17.21
C LYS A 134 2.27 -0.34 18.62
N GLU A 135 2.01 0.87 19.11
CA GLU A 135 1.42 1.08 20.44
C GLU A 135 -0.03 0.62 20.48
N LEU A 136 -0.83 0.98 19.48
CA LEU A 136 -2.21 0.51 19.34
C LEU A 136 -2.29 -1.01 19.26
N SER A 137 -1.33 -1.67 18.59
CA SER A 137 -1.29 -3.13 18.47
C SER A 137 -1.03 -3.85 19.79
N LYS A 138 -0.40 -3.18 20.77
CA LYS A 138 -0.13 -3.73 22.11
C LYS A 138 -1.30 -3.56 23.06
N ASN A 139 -2.29 -2.77 22.69
CA ASN A 139 -3.40 -2.44 23.58
C ASN A 139 -4.21 -3.72 23.88
N GLN A 140 -4.24 -4.12 25.15
CA GLN A 140 -4.88 -5.36 25.59
C GLN A 140 -6.40 -5.19 25.84
N SER A 141 -7.00 -4.06 25.43
CA SER A 141 -8.43 -3.80 25.64
C SER A 141 -9.34 -4.82 24.96
N TYR A 142 -8.81 -5.64 24.04
CA TYR A 142 -9.54 -6.71 23.36
C TYR A 142 -8.81 -8.05 23.51
N SER A 143 -9.49 -9.05 24.07
CA SER A 143 -9.01 -10.44 24.12
C SER A 143 -9.45 -11.19 22.86
N LEU A 144 -8.50 -11.45 21.96
CA LEU A 144 -8.76 -12.28 20.77
C LEU A 144 -8.78 -13.76 21.18
N LYS A 145 -9.94 -14.41 21.04
CA LYS A 145 -10.02 -15.88 21.16
C LYS A 145 -9.35 -16.51 19.94
N LYS A 146 -8.63 -17.63 20.14
CA LYS A 146 -8.08 -18.41 19.03
C LYS A 146 -9.21 -18.79 18.06
N PRO A 147 -8.99 -18.68 16.73
CA PRO A 147 -10.01 -19.05 15.77
C PRO A 147 -10.38 -20.52 15.93
N ILE A 148 -11.67 -20.82 15.94
CA ILE A 148 -12.16 -22.19 15.94
C ILE A 148 -11.96 -22.75 14.53
N ILE A 149 -11.02 -23.68 14.39
CA ILE A 149 -10.72 -24.32 13.11
C ILE A 149 -11.68 -25.49 12.95
N PHE A 150 -12.58 -25.39 11.97
CA PHE A 150 -13.41 -26.52 11.56
C PHE A 150 -12.72 -27.24 10.38
N PRO A 151 -12.33 -28.51 10.52
CA PRO A 151 -11.84 -29.28 9.40
C PRO A 151 -12.98 -29.48 8.40
N LYS A 152 -12.78 -29.03 7.16
CA LYS A 152 -13.72 -29.29 6.06
C LYS A 152 -13.46 -30.71 5.53
N LEU A 153 -14.45 -31.59 5.66
CA LEU A 153 -14.41 -32.91 5.03
C LEU A 153 -14.17 -32.77 3.52
N LYS A 154 -13.18 -33.49 3.01
CA LYS A 154 -12.75 -33.43 1.60
C LYS A 154 -13.79 -34.07 0.68
N GLU A 155 -14.54 -35.03 1.19
CA GLU A 155 -15.60 -35.75 0.49
C GLU A 155 -16.88 -35.69 1.33
N LYS A 156 -18.04 -35.65 0.67
CA LYS A 156 -19.32 -35.78 1.37
C LYS A 156 -19.44 -37.19 1.92
N LEU A 157 -19.85 -37.33 3.18
CA LEU A 157 -20.27 -38.63 3.72
C LEU A 157 -21.33 -39.21 2.78
N LYS A 158 -21.12 -40.43 2.29
CA LYS A 158 -22.17 -41.15 1.58
C LYS A 158 -23.28 -41.41 2.60
N GLU A 159 -24.49 -40.97 2.27
CA GLU A 159 -25.69 -41.35 3.02
C GLU A 159 -25.88 -42.86 2.83
N ASN A 160 -25.90 -43.61 3.95
CA ASN A 160 -26.26 -45.03 3.99
C ASN A 160 -27.78 -45.17 4.09
#